data_AF-A0A5C7KAI9-F1
#
_entry.id   AF-A0A5C7KAI9-F1
#
_cell.length_a   1.000
_cell.length_b   1.000
_cell.length_c   1.000
_cell.angle_alpha   90.00
_cell.angle_beta   90.00
_cell.angle_gamma   90.00
#
_symmetry.space_group_name_H-M   'P 1'
#
loop_
_entity.id
_entity.type
_entity.pdbx_description
1 polymer ?
#
loop_
_entity_poly.entity_id
_entity_poly.type
_entity_poly.pdbx_seq_one_letter_code
_entity_poly.pdbx_strand_id
1 'polypeptide(L)'
;MNRTLPLAPLPRQLIINADDLGVSAARDAGILDCFAAGAISSASLLVDGANAAAAAAAATAAGLPLGLHLNLTEGPLPAPNSLTDGDGQRLGKLGLRAVLAAGRVTRKDIAGEIRRQFERFIDLTGELPSHVDGHHPIHVEALVAEVLAPIMAREYGVHCVRLPREADLDTLPGDAEYEADFQRGVVRSAQAAEAVFAAAGLYSTGAFLGQSTMGMRLTANGMASRLATLTGHGAVELMVHPGRSTDDLQFGPFCRSPARAHEAALLQSAGFAAARAGWTLASYRELRRPQEDGRPNLLLYGKLMPGTGNAETARRYAAAWAAQANVRFRPLPTDESPAGLAREAIRLQELARRERLDVAIGIHLLRAGRPLAAAFATDTAAPLAYGLLASGTDANADIEG
;
A
#
# COMPACT_ATOMS: atom_id res chain seq x y z
N MET A 1 -25.64 -40.15 -3.47
CA MET A 1 -24.18 -39.96 -3.31
C MET A 1 -23.93 -38.49 -2.99
N ASN A 2 -23.72 -38.17 -1.71
CA ASN A 2 -23.36 -36.81 -1.28
C ASN A 2 -21.92 -36.53 -1.74
N ARG A 3 -21.76 -35.70 -2.78
CA ARG A 3 -20.45 -35.17 -3.20
C ARG A 3 -20.28 -33.77 -2.61
N THR A 4 -20.16 -33.69 -1.28
CA THR A 4 -19.59 -32.51 -0.65
C THR A 4 -18.09 -32.56 -0.94
N LEU A 5 -17.64 -31.82 -1.95
CA LEU A 5 -16.21 -31.60 -2.14
C LEU A 5 -15.73 -30.82 -0.92
N PRO A 6 -14.76 -31.34 -0.14
CA PRO A 6 -14.19 -30.56 0.95
C PRO A 6 -13.59 -29.29 0.35
N LEU A 7 -14.01 -28.13 0.87
CA LEU A 7 -13.32 -26.88 0.58
C LEU A 7 -11.88 -27.07 1.06
N ALA A 8 -10.92 -26.96 0.14
CA ALA A 8 -9.52 -26.87 0.53
C ALA A 8 -9.40 -25.68 1.49
N PRO A 9 -8.71 -25.84 2.65
CA PRO A 9 -8.46 -24.70 3.51
C PRO A 9 -7.79 -23.59 2.71
N LEU A 10 -8.23 -22.34 2.89
CA LEU A 10 -7.63 -21.20 2.22
C LEU A 10 -6.11 -21.22 2.44
N PRO A 11 -5.29 -21.00 1.39
CA PRO A 11 -3.85 -21.01 1.53
C PRO A 11 -3.42 -19.94 2.52
N ARG A 12 -2.64 -20.34 3.54
CA ARG A 12 -2.07 -19.44 4.54
C ARG A 12 -1.02 -18.57 3.88
N GLN A 13 -1.29 -17.28 3.74
CA GLN A 13 -0.41 -16.35 3.06
C GLN A 13 0.45 -15.59 4.07
N LEU A 14 1.77 -15.58 3.87
CA LEU A 14 2.70 -14.77 4.64
C LEU A 14 3.32 -13.72 3.70
N ILE A 15 3.11 -12.46 4.02
CA ILE A 15 3.76 -11.34 3.36
C ILE A 15 4.92 -10.93 4.22
N ILE A 16 6.15 -11.08 3.72
CA ILE A 16 7.33 -10.56 4.41
C ILE A 16 7.70 -9.27 3.71
N ASN A 17 7.38 -8.15 4.36
CA ASN A 17 7.58 -6.80 3.82
C ASN A 17 8.84 -6.17 4.38
N ALA A 18 9.78 -5.82 3.51
CA ALA A 18 10.97 -5.07 3.87
C ALA A 18 10.72 -3.56 3.82
N ASP A 19 10.82 -2.91 4.97
CA ASP A 19 10.66 -1.47 5.10
C ASP A 19 11.97 -0.72 4.76
N ASP A 20 11.84 0.58 4.52
CA ASP A 20 12.92 1.53 4.26
C ASP A 20 13.71 1.34 2.94
N LEU A 21 13.13 0.70 1.92
CA LEU A 21 13.75 0.69 0.59
C LEU A 21 13.90 2.15 0.10
N GLY A 22 15.05 2.49 -0.46
CA GLY A 22 15.40 3.82 -0.94
C GLY A 22 16.13 4.70 0.07
N VAL A 23 16.29 4.26 1.33
CA VAL A 23 16.98 5.07 2.35
C VAL A 23 18.49 5.14 2.11
N SER A 24 19.11 4.04 1.67
CA SER A 24 20.57 3.94 1.48
C SER A 24 20.93 2.76 0.59
N ALA A 25 22.05 2.85 -0.13
CA ALA A 25 22.53 1.76 -0.98
C ALA A 25 22.77 0.44 -0.19
N ALA A 26 23.23 0.51 1.06
CA ALA A 26 23.46 -0.67 1.89
C ALA A 26 22.15 -1.35 2.35
N ARG A 27 21.12 -0.56 2.69
CA ARG A 27 19.78 -1.08 2.96
C ARG A 27 19.22 -1.75 1.71
N ASP A 28 19.22 -1.03 0.60
CA ASP A 28 18.58 -1.45 -0.65
C ASP A 28 19.21 -2.73 -1.19
N ALA A 29 20.55 -2.84 -1.12
CA ALA A 29 21.24 -4.05 -1.50
C ALA A 29 20.81 -5.26 -0.65
N GLY A 30 20.68 -5.10 0.68
CA GLY A 30 20.23 -6.19 1.54
C GLY A 30 18.77 -6.59 1.28
N ILE A 31 17.89 -5.63 1.02
CA ILE A 31 16.49 -5.91 0.63
C ILE A 31 16.46 -6.69 -0.69
N LEU A 32 17.18 -6.23 -1.71
CA LEU A 32 17.23 -6.87 -3.02
C LEU A 32 17.86 -8.26 -2.97
N ASP A 33 18.92 -8.46 -2.18
CA ASP A 33 19.52 -9.78 -1.93
C ASP A 33 18.49 -10.74 -1.31
N CYS A 34 17.77 -10.29 -0.28
CA CYS A 34 16.72 -11.10 0.36
C CYS A 34 15.58 -11.43 -0.61
N PHE A 35 15.20 -10.51 -1.49
CA PHE A 35 14.17 -10.77 -2.50
C PHE A 35 14.66 -11.78 -3.54
N ALA A 36 15.88 -11.61 -4.06
CA ALA A 36 16.49 -12.54 -5.00
C ALA A 36 16.63 -13.96 -4.43
N ALA A 37 16.83 -14.08 -3.11
CA ALA A 37 16.85 -15.35 -2.39
C ALA A 37 15.46 -15.95 -2.07
N GLY A 38 14.36 -15.25 -2.41
CA GLY A 38 13.00 -15.67 -2.06
C GLY A 38 12.71 -15.63 -0.54
N ALA A 39 13.47 -14.83 0.21
CA ALA A 39 13.33 -14.67 1.65
C ALA A 39 12.29 -13.60 2.03
N ILE A 40 12.07 -12.63 1.16
CA ILE A 40 10.98 -11.63 1.26
C ILE A 40 10.14 -11.63 -0.03
N SER A 41 8.97 -10.99 0.01
CA SER A 41 8.04 -10.94 -1.13
C SER A 41 7.47 -9.56 -1.42
N SER A 42 7.75 -8.59 -0.56
CA SER A 42 7.25 -7.23 -0.66
C SER A 42 8.26 -6.28 -0.05
N ALA A 43 8.26 -5.03 -0.49
CA ALA A 43 9.01 -3.96 0.15
C ALA A 43 8.24 -2.63 0.08
N SER A 44 8.53 -1.71 0.98
CA SER A 44 7.95 -0.37 0.99
C SER A 44 9.01 0.68 0.67
N LEU A 45 8.76 1.50 -0.36
CA LEU A 45 9.68 2.50 -0.89
C LEU A 45 9.49 3.86 -0.19
N LEU A 46 10.57 4.38 0.38
CA LEU A 46 10.72 5.78 0.78
C LEU A 46 11.05 6.62 -0.46
N VAL A 47 10.04 7.26 -1.05
CA VAL A 47 10.19 7.98 -2.33
C VAL A 47 11.06 9.24 -2.27
N ASP A 48 11.20 9.81 -1.07
CA ASP A 48 12.07 10.95 -0.77
C ASP A 48 13.44 10.49 -0.19
N GLY A 49 13.69 9.17 -0.13
CA GLY A 49 14.96 8.61 0.36
C GLY A 49 16.13 8.95 -0.56
N ALA A 50 17.33 9.05 0.02
CA ALA A 50 18.53 9.47 -0.70
C ALA A 50 18.88 8.56 -1.90
N ASN A 51 18.51 7.29 -1.84
CA ASN A 51 18.74 6.30 -2.90
C ASN A 51 17.46 5.86 -3.63
N ALA A 52 16.33 6.54 -3.40
CA ALA A 52 15.00 6.11 -3.86
C ALA A 52 14.92 5.83 -5.36
N ALA A 53 15.55 6.67 -6.20
CA ALA A 53 15.52 6.49 -7.65
C ALA A 53 16.25 5.23 -8.12
N ALA A 54 17.45 4.97 -7.58
CA ALA A 54 18.21 3.77 -7.91
C ALA A 54 17.53 2.51 -7.36
N ALA A 55 17.00 2.59 -6.14
CA ALA A 55 16.27 1.50 -5.50
C ALA A 55 15.00 1.12 -6.27
N ALA A 56 14.19 2.11 -6.67
CA ALA A 56 12.98 1.90 -7.45
C ALA A 56 13.29 1.24 -8.81
N ALA A 57 14.31 1.73 -9.52
CA ALA A 57 14.72 1.14 -10.79
C ALA A 57 15.16 -0.33 -10.64
N ALA A 58 15.99 -0.62 -9.63
CA ALA A 58 16.47 -1.98 -9.37
C ALA A 58 15.34 -2.92 -8.94
N ALA A 59 14.45 -2.49 -8.04
CA ALA A 59 13.32 -3.27 -7.57
C ALA A 59 12.31 -3.55 -8.70
N THR A 60 12.01 -2.56 -9.54
CA THR A 60 11.13 -2.71 -10.70
C THR A 60 11.72 -3.70 -11.70
N ALA A 61 13.02 -3.59 -12.00
CA ALA A 61 13.73 -4.53 -12.88
C ALA A 61 13.74 -5.96 -12.33
N ALA A 62 13.81 -6.13 -11.01
CA ALA A 62 13.74 -7.44 -10.35
C ALA A 62 12.30 -8.00 -10.26
N GLY A 63 11.28 -7.17 -10.50
CA GLY A 63 9.87 -7.55 -10.31
C GLY A 63 9.43 -7.62 -8.85
N LEU A 64 10.12 -6.92 -7.94
CA LEU A 64 9.76 -6.82 -6.52
C LEU A 64 8.48 -6.00 -6.36
N PRO A 65 7.39 -6.55 -5.78
CA PRO A 65 6.19 -5.77 -5.46
C PRO A 65 6.52 -4.68 -4.43
N LEU A 66 6.18 -3.43 -4.78
CA LEU A 66 6.47 -2.26 -3.95
C LEU A 66 5.20 -1.64 -3.36
N GLY A 67 5.26 -1.24 -2.09
CA GLY A 67 4.33 -0.34 -1.43
C GLY A 67 4.92 1.06 -1.26
N LEU A 68 4.06 2.04 -0.97
CA LEU A 68 4.51 3.38 -0.60
C LEU A 68 4.78 3.41 0.91
N HIS A 69 6.04 3.64 1.30
CA HIS A 69 6.41 3.90 2.68
C HIS A 69 6.18 5.37 3.00
N LEU A 70 4.95 5.72 3.39
CA LEU A 70 4.56 7.11 3.59
C LEU A 70 5.44 7.75 4.68
N ASN A 71 6.20 8.77 4.32
CA ASN A 71 7.08 9.46 5.25
C ASN A 71 6.58 10.88 5.50
N LEU A 72 6.09 11.15 6.71
CA LEU A 72 5.76 12.51 7.17
C LEU A 72 6.74 13.01 8.25
N THR A 73 7.73 12.21 8.63
CA THR A 73 8.53 12.43 9.84
C THR A 73 9.99 12.78 9.57
N GLU A 74 10.61 12.32 8.49
CA GLU A 74 12.06 12.50 8.28
C GLU A 74 12.45 13.14 6.95
N GLY A 75 13.55 13.89 6.96
CA GLY A 75 14.11 14.55 5.79
C GLY A 75 13.47 15.91 5.46
N PRO A 76 14.00 16.60 4.44
CA PRO A 76 13.53 17.93 4.05
C PRO A 76 12.22 17.89 3.25
N LEU A 77 11.47 18.99 3.27
CA LEU A 77 10.42 19.26 2.30
C LEU A 77 10.80 20.36 1.30
N PRO A 78 10.27 20.33 0.06
CA PRO A 78 10.53 21.38 -0.93
C PRO A 78 10.07 22.78 -0.51
N ALA A 79 9.06 22.86 0.37
CA ALA A 79 8.52 24.12 0.86
C ALA A 79 8.11 24.00 2.33
N PRO A 80 8.39 25.01 3.17
CA PRO A 80 7.96 25.02 4.57
C PRO A 80 6.43 24.97 4.69
N ASN A 81 5.93 24.18 5.64
CA ASN A 81 4.50 24.07 5.95
C ASN A 81 4.30 23.56 7.39
N SER A 82 3.08 23.17 7.78
CA SER A 82 2.82 22.70 9.15
C SER A 82 3.45 21.34 9.52
N LEU A 83 4.12 20.67 8.58
CA LEU A 83 4.86 19.42 8.79
C LEU A 83 6.37 19.64 9.01
N THR A 84 6.87 20.87 8.85
CA THR A 84 8.29 21.19 8.94
C THR A 84 8.62 22.08 10.14
N ASP A 85 9.88 22.03 10.56
CA ASP A 85 10.47 23.02 11.44
C ASP A 85 10.90 24.29 10.68
N GLY A 86 11.60 25.19 11.37
CA GLY A 86 12.10 26.46 10.81
C GLY A 86 13.22 26.29 9.76
N ASP A 87 13.85 25.12 9.70
CA ASP A 87 14.93 24.79 8.77
C ASP A 87 14.40 23.99 7.56
N GLY A 88 13.09 23.81 7.45
CA GLY A 88 12.43 23.06 6.37
C GLY A 88 12.57 21.54 6.50
N GLN A 89 13.05 21.04 7.64
CA GLN A 89 13.08 19.61 7.94
C GLN A 89 11.73 19.16 8.49
N ARG A 90 11.33 17.93 8.22
CA ARG A 90 10.16 17.35 8.89
C ARG A 90 10.40 17.23 10.39
N LEU A 91 9.32 17.34 11.15
CA LEU A 91 9.33 17.45 12.61
C LEU A 91 9.80 16.20 13.39
N GLY A 92 10.23 15.12 12.72
CA GLY A 92 10.63 13.88 13.38
C GLY A 92 9.45 13.04 13.88
N LYS A 93 9.76 11.80 14.27
CA LYS A 93 8.80 10.80 14.80
C LYS A 93 7.93 11.34 15.93
N LEU A 94 8.55 11.98 16.92
CA LEU A 94 7.87 12.48 18.12
C LEU A 94 7.37 13.92 17.94
N GLY A 95 8.12 14.77 17.24
CA GLY A 95 7.70 16.16 17.03
C GLY A 95 6.44 16.27 16.18
N LEU A 96 6.31 15.47 15.11
CA LEU A 96 5.08 15.43 14.32
C LEU A 96 3.87 15.00 15.17
N ARG A 97 4.01 13.96 16.01
CA ARG A 97 2.93 13.51 16.89
C ARG A 97 2.54 14.56 17.93
N ALA A 98 3.51 15.30 18.46
CA ALA A 98 3.24 16.39 19.40
C ALA A 98 2.46 17.53 18.74
N VAL A 99 2.77 17.91 17.49
CA VAL A 99 2.02 18.95 16.78
C VAL A 99 0.65 18.48 16.30
N LEU A 100 0.50 17.19 15.95
CA LEU A 100 -0.78 16.56 15.63
C LEU A 100 -1.72 16.60 16.85
N ALA A 101 -1.22 16.16 18.01
CA ALA A 101 -1.98 16.20 19.27
C ALA A 101 -2.37 17.63 19.67
N ALA A 102 -1.53 18.61 19.34
CA ALA A 102 -1.81 20.03 19.56
C ALA A 102 -2.72 20.68 18.49
N GLY A 103 -3.17 19.94 17.47
CA GLY A 103 -4.00 20.48 16.39
C GLY A 103 -3.30 21.52 15.50
N ARG A 104 -1.96 21.52 15.46
CA ARG A 104 -1.14 22.50 14.74
C ARG A 104 -0.79 22.09 13.31
N VAL A 105 -1.18 20.89 12.89
CA VAL A 105 -0.99 20.39 11.52
C VAL A 105 -2.25 20.61 10.71
N THR A 106 -2.11 21.14 9.50
CA THR A 106 -3.25 21.37 8.61
C THR A 106 -3.53 20.11 7.76
N ARG A 107 -4.81 19.80 7.54
CA ARG A 107 -5.21 18.74 6.60
C ARG A 107 -4.70 18.99 5.18
N LYS A 108 -4.62 20.27 4.78
CA LYS A 108 -4.14 20.67 3.45
C LYS A 108 -2.70 20.22 3.23
N ASP A 109 -1.84 20.43 4.23
CA ASP A 109 -0.41 20.09 4.12
C ASP A 109 -0.21 18.57 4.11
N ILE A 110 -0.90 17.83 4.99
CA ILE A 110 -0.91 16.35 4.96
C ILE A 110 -1.39 15.84 3.59
N ALA A 111 -2.49 16.38 3.06
CA ALA A 111 -3.06 15.92 1.80
C ALA A 111 -2.16 16.26 0.60
N GLY A 112 -1.56 17.44 0.57
CA GLY A 112 -0.60 17.84 -0.47
C GLY A 112 0.65 16.97 -0.45
N GLU A 113 1.13 16.67 0.75
CA GLU A 113 2.28 15.82 0.98
C GLU A 113 2.05 14.37 0.52
N ILE A 114 0.95 13.76 0.94
CA ILE A 114 0.56 12.40 0.54
C ILE A 114 0.49 12.33 -0.99
N ARG A 115 -0.21 13.27 -1.64
CA ARG A 115 -0.32 13.28 -3.10
C ARG A 115 1.04 13.41 -3.78
N ARG A 116 1.93 14.27 -3.29
CA ARG A 116 3.29 14.38 -3.85
C ARG A 116 4.02 13.04 -3.80
N GLN A 117 3.96 12.34 -2.66
CA GLN A 117 4.65 11.06 -2.52
C GLN A 117 4.04 9.96 -3.40
N PHE A 118 2.73 9.94 -3.59
CA PHE A 118 2.09 9.05 -4.55
C PHE A 118 2.52 9.33 -6.00
N GLU A 119 2.49 10.59 -6.43
CA GLU A 119 2.92 10.93 -7.80
C GLU A 119 4.41 10.62 -7.98
N ARG A 120 5.25 10.90 -6.97
CA ARG A 120 6.67 10.55 -7.00
C ARG A 120 6.89 9.04 -7.05
N PHE A 121 6.11 8.25 -6.33
CA PHE A 121 6.16 6.79 -6.42
C PHE A 121 5.91 6.33 -7.86
N ILE A 122 4.87 6.85 -8.50
CA ILE A 122 4.50 6.49 -9.87
C ILE A 122 5.58 6.93 -10.85
N ASP A 123 6.13 8.14 -10.69
CA ASP A 123 7.21 8.62 -11.55
C ASP A 123 8.49 7.76 -11.44
N LEU A 124 8.78 7.20 -10.25
CA LEU A 124 9.95 6.36 -10.00
C LEU A 124 9.80 4.92 -10.47
N THR A 125 8.59 4.36 -10.38
CA THR A 125 8.32 2.93 -10.56
C THR A 125 7.55 2.62 -11.85
N GLY A 126 6.82 3.59 -12.38
CA GLY A 126 5.83 3.37 -13.43
C GLY A 126 4.60 2.60 -12.97
N GLU A 127 4.38 2.42 -11.66
CA GLU A 127 3.29 1.62 -11.07
C GLU A 127 2.62 2.36 -9.90
N LEU A 128 1.41 1.97 -9.49
CA LEU A 128 0.88 2.32 -8.18
C LEU A 128 1.48 1.47 -7.08
N PRO A 129 1.55 1.99 -5.84
CA PRO A 129 1.95 1.17 -4.73
C PRO A 129 0.94 0.03 -4.50
N SER A 130 1.45 -1.18 -4.26
CA SER A 130 0.69 -2.39 -3.91
C SER A 130 -0.13 -2.21 -2.63
N HIS A 131 0.43 -1.45 -1.70
CA HIS A 131 -0.15 -1.07 -0.42
C HIS A 131 0.46 0.23 0.07
N VAL A 132 -0.11 0.81 1.11
CA VAL A 132 0.50 1.91 1.86
C VAL A 132 0.76 1.45 3.28
N ASP A 133 1.97 1.69 3.75
CA ASP A 133 2.32 1.72 5.16
C ASP A 133 2.96 3.09 5.48
N GLY A 134 3.50 3.26 6.68
CA GLY A 134 4.06 4.52 7.11
C GLY A 134 5.38 4.34 7.80
N HIS A 135 6.34 5.17 7.43
CA HIS A 135 7.56 5.34 8.20
C HIS A 135 7.19 5.86 9.60
N HIS A 136 7.76 5.27 10.65
CA HIS A 136 7.35 5.51 12.04
C HIS A 136 5.84 5.33 12.30
N PRO A 137 5.23 4.27 11.76
CA PRO A 137 3.79 4.04 11.65
C PRO A 137 2.91 5.29 11.58
N ILE A 138 3.31 6.34 10.85
CA ILE A 138 2.62 7.63 10.93
C ILE A 138 1.24 7.61 10.26
N HIS A 139 1.02 6.66 9.35
CA HIS A 139 -0.21 6.52 8.57
C HIS A 139 -1.43 6.15 9.43
N VAL A 140 -1.22 5.60 10.64
CA VAL A 140 -2.31 5.27 11.58
C VAL A 140 -2.62 6.36 12.60
N GLU A 141 -1.91 7.49 12.59
CA GLU A 141 -2.30 8.64 13.41
C GLU A 141 -3.65 9.18 12.92
N ALA A 142 -4.58 9.48 13.83
CA ALA A 142 -5.99 9.73 13.51
C ALA A 142 -6.21 10.72 12.35
N LEU A 143 -5.61 11.91 12.42
CA LEU A 143 -5.73 12.92 11.36
C LEU A 143 -5.10 12.47 10.03
N VAL A 144 -4.00 11.71 10.09
CA VAL A 144 -3.31 11.20 8.91
C VAL A 144 -4.15 10.12 8.24
N ALA A 145 -4.69 9.16 9.01
CA ALA A 145 -5.57 8.12 8.50
C ALA A 145 -6.82 8.71 7.82
N GLU A 146 -7.46 9.72 8.43
CA GLU A 146 -8.63 10.41 7.88
C GLU A 146 -8.37 11.12 6.55
N VAL A 147 -7.16 11.65 6.35
CA VAL A 147 -6.76 12.30 5.10
C VAL A 147 -6.31 11.27 4.06
N LEU A 148 -5.55 10.27 4.49
CA LEU A 148 -4.98 9.23 3.65
C LEU A 148 -6.06 8.33 3.03
N ALA A 149 -7.04 7.91 3.81
CA ALA A 149 -8.06 6.94 3.38
C ALA A 149 -8.83 7.37 2.11
N PRO A 150 -9.41 8.58 2.01
CA PRO A 150 -10.08 9.02 0.79
C PRO A 150 -9.11 9.25 -0.37
N ILE A 151 -7.87 9.68 -0.14
CA ILE A 151 -6.87 9.83 -1.20
C ILE A 151 -6.56 8.46 -1.82
N MET A 152 -6.27 7.47 -0.96
CA MET A 152 -6.03 6.09 -1.35
C MET A 152 -7.19 5.51 -2.17
N ALA A 153 -8.41 5.54 -1.62
CA ALA A 153 -9.56 4.89 -2.25
C ALA A 153 -10.09 5.63 -3.48
N ARG A 154 -10.20 6.97 -3.42
CA ARG A 154 -10.95 7.75 -4.43
C ARG A 154 -10.06 8.37 -5.50
N GLU A 155 -8.82 8.73 -5.16
CA GLU A 155 -7.92 9.43 -6.10
C GLU A 155 -6.96 8.46 -6.80
N TYR A 156 -6.37 7.53 -6.04
CA TYR A 156 -5.39 6.58 -6.58
C TYR A 156 -5.97 5.19 -6.80
N GLY A 157 -7.02 4.81 -6.07
CA GLY A 157 -7.62 3.47 -6.02
C GLY A 157 -6.64 2.39 -5.54
N VAL A 158 -5.83 2.74 -4.55
CA VAL A 158 -5.00 1.80 -3.79
C VAL A 158 -5.78 1.41 -2.55
N HIS A 159 -6.21 0.15 -2.48
CA HIS A 159 -7.14 -0.29 -1.44
C HIS A 159 -6.50 -1.05 -0.28
N CYS A 160 -5.20 -1.35 -0.37
CA CYS A 160 -4.51 -2.08 0.68
C CYS A 160 -3.66 -1.15 1.56
N VAL A 161 -3.83 -1.28 2.87
CA VAL A 161 -3.11 -0.49 3.88
C VAL A 161 -2.61 -1.43 4.99
N ARG A 162 -1.39 -1.22 5.48
CA ARG A 162 -0.89 -1.94 6.66
C ARG A 162 -1.63 -1.50 7.92
N LEU A 163 -2.02 -2.46 8.75
CA LEU A 163 -2.48 -2.21 10.12
C LEU A 163 -1.52 -2.86 11.13
N PRO A 164 -0.63 -2.09 11.80
CA PRO A 164 0.35 -2.61 12.76
C PRO A 164 -0.30 -2.95 14.12
N ARG A 165 -1.21 -3.92 14.11
CA ARG A 165 -1.96 -4.42 15.28
C ARG A 165 -1.41 -5.76 15.77
N GLU A 166 -0.14 -5.78 16.15
CA GLU A 166 0.46 -6.99 16.71
C GLU A 166 -0.12 -7.28 18.09
N ALA A 167 -0.57 -8.53 18.30
CA ALA A 167 -1.10 -8.97 19.58
C ALA A 167 0.02 -9.23 20.61
N ASP A 168 -0.37 -9.25 21.88
CA ASP A 168 0.47 -9.64 23.02
C ASP A 168 1.70 -8.75 23.25
N LEU A 169 1.60 -7.45 22.92
CA LEU A 169 2.68 -6.48 23.18
C LEU A 169 2.67 -5.92 24.61
N ASP A 170 1.57 -6.07 25.36
CA ASP A 170 1.39 -5.44 26.67
C ASP A 170 2.36 -5.95 27.73
N THR A 171 2.77 -7.22 27.62
CA THR A 171 3.68 -7.88 28.57
C THR A 171 5.15 -7.78 28.17
N LEU A 172 5.44 -7.19 27.01
CA LEU A 172 6.78 -7.14 26.46
C LEU A 172 7.56 -5.94 27.02
N PRO A 173 8.65 -6.16 27.79
CA PRO A 173 9.44 -5.06 28.32
C PRO A 173 10.18 -4.34 27.18
N GLY A 174 10.40 -3.03 27.38
CA GLY A 174 11.22 -2.22 26.47
C GLY A 174 12.70 -2.58 26.56
N ASP A 175 13.42 -2.40 25.46
CA ASP A 175 14.87 -2.53 25.38
C ASP A 175 15.45 -1.51 24.38
N ALA A 176 16.73 -1.63 24.01
CA ALA A 176 17.40 -0.72 23.09
C ALA A 176 16.82 -0.72 21.67
N GLU A 177 16.10 -1.77 21.28
CA GLU A 177 15.51 -1.94 19.94
C GLU A 177 13.97 -1.92 19.95
N TYR A 178 13.35 -2.04 21.13
CA TYR A 178 11.90 -2.06 21.31
C TYR A 178 11.43 -0.99 22.30
N GLU A 179 10.84 0.07 21.75
CA GLU A 179 10.18 1.13 22.52
C GLU A 179 8.75 0.73 22.94
N ALA A 180 8.62 0.00 24.04
CA ALA A 180 7.37 -0.64 24.43
C ALA A 180 6.14 0.30 24.49
N ASP A 181 6.26 1.48 25.10
CA ASP A 181 5.15 2.45 25.17
C ASP A 181 4.76 3.00 23.80
N PHE A 182 5.75 3.25 22.95
CA PHE A 182 5.53 3.70 21.58
C PHE A 182 4.78 2.63 20.77
N GLN A 183 5.24 1.37 20.81
CA GLN A 183 4.61 0.28 20.04
C GLN A 183 3.18 -0.02 20.54
N ARG A 184 2.94 0.03 21.86
CA ARG A 184 1.56 -0.02 22.41
C ARG A 184 0.69 1.14 21.91
N GLY A 185 1.26 2.34 21.81
CA GLY A 185 0.59 3.50 21.23
C GLY A 185 0.25 3.32 19.74
N VAL A 186 1.16 2.71 18.98
CA VAL A 186 0.94 2.37 17.57
C VAL A 186 -0.22 1.38 17.41
N VAL A 187 -0.28 0.32 18.23
CA VAL A 187 -1.40 -0.64 18.19
C VAL A 187 -2.74 0.05 18.47
N ARG A 188 -2.82 0.91 19.49
CA ARG A 188 -4.05 1.68 19.78
C ARG A 188 -4.46 2.59 18.61
N SER A 189 -3.48 3.25 17.99
CA SER A 189 -3.73 4.13 16.85
C SER A 189 -4.19 3.32 15.62
N ALA A 190 -3.58 2.16 15.37
CA ALA A 190 -3.97 1.25 14.30
C ALA A 190 -5.41 0.71 14.48
N GLN A 191 -5.79 0.35 15.71
CA GLN A 191 -7.16 -0.07 16.03
C GLN A 191 -8.19 1.04 15.78
N ALA A 192 -7.85 2.29 16.11
CA ALA A 192 -8.71 3.44 15.82
C ALA A 192 -8.78 3.73 14.31
N ALA A 193 -7.65 3.67 13.60
CA ALA A 193 -7.55 3.91 12.17
C ALA A 193 -8.27 2.84 11.33
N GLU A 194 -8.38 1.61 11.83
CA GLU A 194 -9.07 0.52 11.14
C GLU A 194 -10.51 0.89 10.74
N ALA A 195 -11.27 1.54 11.62
CA ALA A 195 -12.63 1.97 11.30
C ALA A 195 -12.65 3.03 10.18
N VAL A 196 -11.68 3.95 10.19
CA VAL A 196 -11.53 4.99 9.15
C VAL A 196 -11.21 4.36 7.79
N PHE A 197 -10.27 3.43 7.76
CA PHE A 197 -9.88 2.71 6.55
C PHE A 197 -11.00 1.82 6.03
N ALA A 198 -11.67 1.07 6.90
CA ALA A 198 -12.81 0.22 6.54
C ALA A 198 -13.97 1.05 5.97
N ALA A 199 -14.27 2.22 6.55
CA ALA A 199 -15.29 3.14 6.03
C ALA A 199 -14.96 3.68 4.64
N ALA A 200 -13.67 3.82 4.30
CA ALA A 200 -13.20 4.16 2.95
C ALA A 200 -13.13 2.94 2.01
N GLY A 201 -13.42 1.73 2.49
CA GLY A 201 -13.35 0.49 1.73
C GLY A 201 -11.94 -0.07 1.55
N LEU A 202 -10.97 0.41 2.33
CA LEU A 202 -9.62 -0.14 2.38
C LEU A 202 -9.58 -1.44 3.21
N TYR A 203 -8.63 -2.31 2.90
CA TYR A 203 -8.43 -3.60 3.56
C TYR A 203 -6.96 -3.81 3.92
N SER A 204 -6.71 -4.76 4.83
CA SER A 204 -5.38 -5.10 5.36
C SER A 204 -5.25 -6.63 5.45
N THR A 205 -4.05 -7.11 5.75
CA THR A 205 -3.81 -8.46 6.25
C THR A 205 -4.63 -8.77 7.52
N GLY A 206 -4.92 -10.04 7.75
CA GLY A 206 -5.65 -10.52 8.92
C GLY A 206 -4.87 -10.35 10.23
N ALA A 207 -3.54 -10.49 10.19
CA ALA A 207 -2.67 -10.22 11.32
C ALA A 207 -1.35 -9.57 10.90
N PHE A 208 -0.66 -8.98 11.87
CA PHE A 208 0.59 -8.27 11.70
C PHE A 208 1.62 -8.72 12.75
N LEU A 209 2.86 -8.91 12.31
CA LEU A 209 4.05 -9.19 13.10
C LEU A 209 5.17 -8.22 12.71
N GLY A 210 6.10 -7.97 13.64
CA GLY A 210 7.33 -7.20 13.36
C GLY A 210 7.60 -6.05 14.33
N GLN A 211 6.64 -5.70 15.20
CA GLN A 211 6.88 -4.79 16.32
C GLN A 211 7.67 -5.50 17.42
N SER A 212 7.25 -6.72 17.81
CA SER A 212 7.91 -7.47 18.89
C SER A 212 9.22 -8.15 18.46
N THR A 213 9.39 -8.38 17.16
CA THR A 213 10.50 -9.16 16.61
C THR A 213 11.49 -8.30 15.82
N MET A 214 11.45 -6.98 15.97
CA MET A 214 12.36 -6.08 15.26
C MET A 214 13.82 -6.33 15.66
N GLY A 215 14.72 -6.22 14.69
CA GLY A 215 16.16 -6.25 14.92
C GLY A 215 16.66 -7.59 15.43
N MET A 216 17.50 -7.56 16.46
CA MET A 216 18.11 -8.72 17.08
C MET A 216 17.08 -9.67 17.71
N ARG A 217 15.85 -9.19 17.93
CA ARG A 217 14.74 -9.99 18.46
C ARG A 217 14.16 -10.93 17.42
N LEU A 218 14.44 -10.73 16.13
CA LEU A 218 14.04 -11.65 15.08
C LEU A 218 14.82 -12.95 15.24
N THR A 219 14.13 -14.06 15.51
CA THR A 219 14.74 -15.39 15.63
C THR A 219 13.87 -16.45 14.97
N ALA A 220 14.47 -17.51 14.44
CA ALA A 220 13.74 -18.59 13.79
C ALA A 220 12.73 -19.26 14.75
N ASN A 221 13.16 -19.55 16.00
CA ASN A 221 12.28 -20.17 17.00
C ASN A 221 11.14 -19.24 17.41
N GLY A 222 11.43 -17.96 17.66
CA GLY A 222 10.39 -16.97 17.99
C GLY A 222 9.36 -16.86 16.87
N MET A 223 9.82 -16.78 15.62
CA MET A 223 8.94 -16.73 14.46
C MET A 223 8.11 -18.00 14.26
N ALA A 224 8.70 -19.19 14.47
CA ALA A 224 7.96 -20.45 14.42
C ALA A 224 6.81 -20.47 15.44
N SER A 225 7.08 -20.03 16.68
CA SER A 225 6.06 -19.93 17.74
C SER A 225 4.95 -18.94 17.39
N ARG A 226 5.30 -17.74 16.89
CA ARG A 226 4.30 -16.71 16.52
C ARG A 226 3.46 -17.14 15.31
N LEU A 227 4.08 -17.71 14.29
CA LEU A 227 3.36 -18.18 13.10
C LEU A 227 2.42 -19.35 13.41
N ALA A 228 2.75 -20.20 14.38
CA ALA A 228 1.87 -21.30 14.79
C ALA A 228 0.53 -20.82 15.37
N THR A 229 0.50 -19.66 16.06
CA THR A 229 -0.74 -19.12 16.65
C THR A 229 -1.62 -18.40 15.64
N LEU A 230 -1.07 -18.02 14.47
CA LEU A 230 -1.78 -17.22 13.48
C LEU A 230 -2.44 -18.04 12.36
N THR A 231 -2.44 -19.36 12.45
CA THR A 231 -2.90 -20.26 11.38
C THR A 231 -4.39 -20.12 10.98
N GLY A 232 -5.20 -19.44 11.79
CA GLY A 232 -6.58 -19.07 11.49
C GLY A 232 -6.75 -17.73 10.74
N HIS A 233 -5.67 -16.99 10.49
CA HIS A 233 -5.70 -15.75 9.74
C HIS A 233 -5.39 -16.04 8.27
N GLY A 234 -6.14 -15.46 7.33
CA GLY A 234 -5.95 -15.71 5.89
C GLY A 234 -4.58 -15.26 5.40
N ALA A 235 -4.31 -13.95 5.50
CA ALA A 235 -3.01 -13.36 5.20
C ALA A 235 -2.40 -12.71 6.45
N VAL A 236 -1.10 -12.90 6.65
CA VAL A 236 -0.32 -12.30 7.74
C VAL A 236 0.80 -11.48 7.14
N GLU A 237 1.02 -10.28 7.67
CA GLU A 237 2.22 -9.51 7.38
C GLU A 237 3.28 -9.74 8.46
N LEU A 238 4.53 -9.90 8.04
CA LEU A 238 5.74 -9.77 8.85
C LEU A 238 6.56 -8.59 8.31
N MET A 239 6.62 -7.51 9.07
CA MET A 239 7.49 -6.37 8.80
C MET A 239 8.93 -6.68 9.23
N VAL A 240 9.88 -6.38 8.35
CA VAL A 240 11.33 -6.56 8.55
C VAL A 240 12.11 -5.37 7.99
N HIS A 241 13.37 -5.26 8.39
CA HIS A 241 14.30 -4.22 7.97
C HIS A 241 15.67 -4.84 7.59
N PRO A 242 15.73 -5.81 6.67
CA PRO A 242 16.99 -6.42 6.27
C PRO A 242 17.88 -5.38 5.58
N GLY A 243 19.19 -5.49 5.79
CA GLY A 243 20.17 -4.63 5.13
C GLY A 243 21.57 -5.18 5.26
N ARG A 244 22.50 -4.68 4.45
CA ARG A 244 23.93 -4.93 4.68
C ARG A 244 24.44 -4.05 5.82
N SER A 245 25.44 -4.54 6.55
CA SER A 245 26.15 -3.70 7.53
C SER A 245 26.77 -2.49 6.84
N THR A 246 26.72 -1.35 7.50
CA THR A 246 27.35 -0.11 7.04
C THR A 246 27.77 0.74 8.22
N ASP A 247 28.98 1.28 8.17
CA ASP A 247 29.51 2.24 9.15
C ASP A 247 29.41 3.68 8.64
N ASP A 248 28.76 3.89 7.49
CA ASP A 248 28.65 5.19 6.85
C ASP A 248 27.81 6.16 7.67
N LEU A 249 28.49 7.15 8.24
CA LEU A 249 27.94 8.12 9.18
C LEU A 249 26.88 9.04 8.56
N GLN A 250 26.76 9.07 7.22
CA GLN A 250 25.71 9.84 6.55
C GLN A 250 24.30 9.28 6.80
N PHE A 251 24.18 8.01 7.20
CA PHE A 251 22.90 7.37 7.48
C PHE A 251 22.61 7.33 8.98
N GLY A 252 21.34 7.41 9.39
CA GLY A 252 20.96 7.40 10.80
C GLY A 252 21.38 6.13 11.57
N PRO A 253 21.43 6.18 12.92
CA PRO A 253 21.85 5.05 13.76
C PRO A 253 21.10 3.74 13.48
N PHE A 254 19.81 3.83 13.15
CA PHE A 254 18.98 2.67 12.79
C PHE A 254 19.46 1.97 11.51
N CYS A 255 19.93 2.72 10.51
CA CYS A 255 20.47 2.16 9.28
C CYS A 255 21.79 1.44 9.50
N ARG A 256 22.63 1.96 10.40
CA ARG A 256 23.95 1.40 10.75
C ARG A 256 23.90 0.28 11.79
N SER A 257 22.73 0.01 12.38
CA SER A 257 22.60 -1.04 13.39
C SER A 257 22.98 -2.42 12.82
N PRO A 258 23.78 -3.24 13.54
CA PRO A 258 24.08 -4.61 13.12
C PRO A 258 22.82 -5.49 13.01
N ALA A 259 21.72 -5.07 13.64
CA ALA A 259 20.42 -5.69 13.56
C ALA A 259 19.91 -5.86 12.12
N ARG A 260 20.30 -4.97 11.20
CA ARG A 260 19.88 -5.04 9.78
C ARG A 260 20.52 -6.22 9.06
N ALA A 261 21.80 -6.46 9.31
CA ALA A 261 22.52 -7.62 8.80
C ALA A 261 22.05 -8.91 9.46
N HIS A 262 21.75 -8.87 10.76
CA HIS A 262 21.13 -9.98 11.48
C HIS A 262 19.79 -10.39 10.85
N GLU A 263 18.88 -9.45 10.62
CA GLU A 263 17.60 -9.74 9.97
C GLU A 263 17.80 -10.33 8.56
N ALA A 264 18.67 -9.73 7.74
CA ALA A 264 18.97 -10.24 6.41
C ALA A 264 19.52 -11.68 6.42
N ALA A 265 20.43 -12.00 7.35
CA ALA A 265 21.00 -13.33 7.50
C ALA A 265 19.97 -14.34 8.00
N LEU A 266 19.15 -13.96 8.98
CA LEU A 266 18.12 -14.84 9.53
C LEU A 266 17.06 -15.18 8.49
N LEU A 267 16.55 -14.19 7.74
CA LEU A 267 15.52 -14.38 6.73
C LEU A 267 15.96 -15.38 5.63
N GLN A 268 17.25 -15.42 5.34
CA GLN A 268 17.85 -16.35 4.36
C GLN A 268 18.29 -17.68 4.97
N SER A 269 18.13 -17.87 6.29
CA SER A 269 18.58 -19.08 6.98
C SER A 269 17.62 -20.26 6.78
N ALA A 270 18.17 -21.47 6.79
CA ALA A 270 17.37 -22.70 6.79
C ALA A 270 16.41 -22.79 7.99
N GLY A 271 16.81 -22.22 9.15
CA GLY A 271 15.96 -22.18 10.34
C GLY A 271 14.70 -21.33 10.14
N PHE A 272 14.82 -20.17 9.49
CA PHE A 272 13.66 -19.34 9.17
C PHE A 272 12.79 -19.97 8.06
N ALA A 273 13.41 -20.58 7.05
CA ALA A 273 12.68 -21.36 6.04
C ALA A 273 11.82 -22.48 6.68
N ALA A 274 12.38 -23.19 7.67
CA ALA A 274 11.65 -24.19 8.45
C ALA A 274 10.53 -23.55 9.30
N ALA A 275 10.80 -22.42 9.94
CA ALA A 275 9.82 -21.70 10.76
C ALA A 275 8.56 -21.28 9.98
N ARG A 276 8.70 -20.98 8.69
CA ARG A 276 7.59 -20.59 7.80
C ARG A 276 7.09 -21.69 6.86
N ALA A 277 7.52 -22.94 7.01
CA ALA A 277 7.21 -24.01 6.03
C ALA A 277 5.70 -24.27 5.82
N GLY A 278 4.86 -23.93 6.80
CA GLY A 278 3.39 -24.02 6.70
C GLY A 278 2.70 -22.81 6.04
N TRP A 279 3.47 -21.86 5.51
CA TRP A 279 3.00 -20.61 4.94
C TRP A 279 3.47 -20.46 3.49
N THR A 280 2.56 -20.01 2.62
CA THR A 280 2.89 -19.61 1.24
C THR A 280 3.29 -18.16 1.25
N LEU A 281 4.48 -17.85 0.73
CA LEU A 281 4.94 -16.48 0.60
C LEU A 281 4.06 -15.76 -0.45
N ALA A 282 3.57 -14.58 -0.12
CA ALA A 282 2.72 -13.75 -0.97
C ALA A 282 3.11 -12.28 -0.83
N SER A 283 2.59 -11.42 -1.70
CA SER A 283 2.80 -9.98 -1.67
C SER A 283 1.47 -9.23 -1.51
N TYR A 284 1.55 -7.95 -1.15
CA TYR A 284 0.38 -7.07 -1.14
C TYR A 284 -0.31 -6.95 -2.51
N ARG A 285 0.43 -7.16 -3.62
CA ARG A 285 -0.11 -7.17 -4.98
C ARG A 285 -1.09 -8.33 -5.22
N GLU A 286 -0.91 -9.43 -4.49
CA GLU A 286 -1.76 -10.62 -4.59
C GLU A 286 -2.92 -10.61 -3.59
N LEU A 287 -2.91 -9.67 -2.64
CA LEU A 287 -4.01 -9.51 -1.70
C LEU A 287 -5.26 -8.99 -2.41
N ARG A 288 -6.33 -9.74 -2.23
CA ARG A 288 -7.65 -9.43 -2.76
C ARG A 288 -8.48 -8.83 -1.65
N ARG A 289 -9.35 -7.90 -2.04
CA ARG A 289 -10.40 -7.46 -1.13
C ARG A 289 -11.24 -8.68 -0.69
N PRO A 290 -11.47 -8.87 0.62
CA PRO A 290 -12.33 -9.95 1.10
C PRO A 290 -13.74 -9.77 0.51
N GLN A 291 -14.17 -10.71 -0.33
CA GLN A 291 -15.48 -10.67 -0.97
C GLN A 291 -15.97 -12.09 -1.19
N GLU A 292 -17.02 -12.47 -0.48
CA GLU A 292 -17.46 -13.87 -0.33
C GLU A 292 -18.86 -14.12 -0.92
N ASP A 293 -19.43 -13.15 -1.63
CA ASP A 293 -20.81 -13.24 -2.16
C ASP A 293 -20.92 -13.83 -3.57
N GLY A 294 -19.78 -14.10 -4.23
CA GLY A 294 -19.71 -14.70 -5.56
C GLY A 294 -20.24 -13.82 -6.70
N ARG A 295 -20.62 -12.56 -6.42
CA ARG A 295 -21.12 -11.63 -7.45
C ARG A 295 -19.96 -11.04 -8.25
N PRO A 296 -20.14 -10.78 -9.56
CA PRO A 296 -19.11 -10.18 -10.38
C PRO A 296 -18.70 -8.79 -9.87
N ASN A 297 -17.41 -8.48 -9.97
CA ASN A 297 -16.83 -7.19 -9.63
C ASN A 297 -16.90 -6.26 -10.84
N LEU A 298 -17.71 -5.22 -10.73
CA LEU A 298 -17.94 -4.23 -11.78
C LEU A 298 -17.27 -2.91 -11.42
N LEU A 299 -16.34 -2.42 -12.23
CA LEU A 299 -15.84 -1.05 -12.11
C LEU A 299 -16.64 -0.10 -13.00
N LEU A 300 -17.22 0.93 -12.40
CA LEU A 300 -17.69 2.12 -13.07
C LEU A 300 -16.63 3.21 -12.91
N TYR A 301 -16.13 3.75 -14.01
CA TYR A 301 -15.18 4.85 -13.98
C TYR A 301 -15.56 5.96 -14.95
N GLY A 302 -15.26 7.21 -14.63
CA GLY A 302 -15.62 8.35 -15.49
C GLY A 302 -15.36 9.71 -14.87
N LYS A 303 -15.43 10.78 -15.67
CA LYS A 303 -15.23 12.15 -15.18
C LYS A 303 -16.43 12.61 -14.34
N LEU A 304 -16.23 12.74 -13.03
CA LEU A 304 -17.22 13.30 -12.11
C LEU A 304 -17.16 14.83 -12.09
N MET A 305 -17.54 15.48 -13.19
CA MET A 305 -17.61 16.94 -13.24
C MET A 305 -18.96 17.41 -12.65
N PRO A 306 -18.97 18.30 -11.64
CA PRO A 306 -20.20 18.97 -11.22
C PRO A 306 -20.89 19.61 -12.42
N GLY A 307 -22.17 19.30 -12.64
CA GLY A 307 -22.98 19.85 -13.75
C GLY A 307 -23.13 18.98 -15.00
N THR A 308 -22.32 17.92 -15.17
CA THR A 308 -22.36 17.08 -16.39
C THR A 308 -23.34 15.90 -16.35
N GLY A 309 -24.08 15.71 -15.25
CA GLY A 309 -24.94 14.53 -15.06
C GLY A 309 -24.18 13.21 -14.84
N ASN A 310 -22.88 13.13 -15.17
CA ASN A 310 -22.05 11.92 -15.09
C ASN A 310 -22.03 11.28 -13.70
N ALA A 311 -21.94 12.10 -12.64
CA ALA A 311 -22.01 11.61 -11.27
C ALA A 311 -23.35 10.95 -10.95
N GLU A 312 -24.42 11.52 -11.47
CA GLU A 312 -25.77 11.01 -11.29
C GLU A 312 -26.00 9.74 -12.12
N THR A 313 -25.53 9.71 -13.36
CA THR A 313 -25.51 8.51 -14.21
C THR A 313 -24.76 7.38 -13.52
N ALA A 314 -23.54 7.64 -13.05
CA ALA A 314 -22.76 6.64 -12.33
C ALA A 314 -23.46 6.10 -11.09
N ARG A 315 -24.10 6.97 -10.30
CA ARG A 315 -24.92 6.55 -9.15
C ARG A 315 -26.09 5.67 -9.57
N ARG A 316 -26.79 6.01 -10.65
CA ARG A 316 -27.89 5.19 -11.19
C ARG A 316 -27.43 3.82 -11.66
N TYR A 317 -26.30 3.75 -12.38
CA TYR A 317 -25.69 2.47 -12.75
C TYR A 317 -25.30 1.67 -11.52
N ALA A 318 -24.66 2.30 -10.53
CA ALA A 318 -24.29 1.62 -9.30
C ALA A 318 -25.52 1.06 -8.57
N ALA A 319 -26.59 1.85 -8.45
CA ALA A 319 -27.84 1.40 -7.84
C ALA A 319 -28.51 0.26 -8.64
N ALA A 320 -28.54 0.36 -9.97
CA ALA A 320 -29.18 -0.63 -10.84
C ALA A 320 -28.48 -1.99 -10.80
N TRP A 321 -27.16 -2.00 -10.65
CA TRP A 321 -26.34 -3.21 -10.61
C TRP A 321 -26.02 -3.70 -9.20
N ALA A 322 -26.36 -2.93 -8.15
CA ALA A 322 -25.96 -3.23 -6.76
C ALA A 322 -26.49 -4.57 -6.22
N ALA A 323 -27.55 -5.14 -6.81
CA ALA A 323 -28.05 -6.45 -6.42
C ALA A 323 -27.26 -7.59 -7.11
N GLN A 324 -26.87 -7.39 -8.37
CA GLN A 324 -26.27 -8.42 -9.23
C GLN A 324 -24.73 -8.38 -9.25
N ALA A 325 -24.14 -7.23 -8.93
CA ALA A 325 -22.71 -7.00 -9.02
C ALA A 325 -22.20 -6.20 -7.84
N ASN A 326 -20.92 -6.42 -7.57
CA ASN A 326 -20.12 -5.66 -6.65
C ASN A 326 -19.60 -4.42 -7.35
N VAL A 327 -20.39 -3.34 -7.31
CA VAL A 327 -20.06 -2.12 -8.05
C VAL A 327 -18.99 -1.32 -7.32
N ARG A 328 -17.93 -0.99 -8.05
CA ARG A 328 -16.87 -0.05 -7.68
C ARG A 328 -17.07 1.22 -8.46
N PHE A 329 -16.89 2.36 -7.81
CA PHE A 329 -16.93 3.65 -8.48
C PHE A 329 -15.58 4.34 -8.36
N ARG A 330 -15.06 4.85 -9.49
CA ARG A 330 -13.80 5.61 -9.54
C ARG A 330 -13.96 6.88 -10.39
N PRO A 331 -13.77 8.08 -9.82
CA PRO A 331 -13.66 9.28 -10.63
C PRO A 331 -12.34 9.27 -11.42
N LEU A 332 -12.40 9.66 -12.70
CA LEU A 332 -11.18 9.95 -13.44
C LEU A 332 -10.52 11.23 -12.86
N PRO A 333 -9.20 11.24 -12.68
CA PRO A 333 -8.46 12.46 -12.34
C PRO A 333 -8.69 13.56 -13.37
N THR A 334 -8.49 14.82 -12.96
CA THR A 334 -8.62 16.00 -13.83
C THR A 334 -7.39 16.25 -14.72
N ASP A 335 -6.28 15.57 -14.48
CA ASP A 335 -5.05 15.69 -15.28
C ASP A 335 -5.15 14.88 -16.58
N GLU A 336 -5.40 15.58 -17.68
CA GLU A 336 -5.53 15.01 -19.03
C GLU A 336 -4.23 15.10 -19.85
N SER A 337 -3.10 15.46 -19.23
CA SER A 337 -1.80 15.44 -19.90
C SER A 337 -1.44 14.01 -20.35
N PRO A 338 -0.58 13.82 -21.37
CA PRO A 338 -0.12 12.49 -21.77
C PRO A 338 0.48 11.69 -20.60
N ALA A 339 1.18 12.35 -19.69
CA ALA A 339 1.71 11.73 -18.47
C ALA A 339 0.58 11.34 -17.50
N GLY A 340 -0.39 12.22 -17.26
CA GLY A 340 -1.57 11.93 -16.44
C GLY A 340 -2.39 10.73 -16.96
N LEU A 341 -2.59 10.66 -18.28
CA LEU A 341 -3.28 9.56 -18.93
C LEU A 341 -2.50 8.25 -18.84
N ALA A 342 -1.18 8.27 -19.02
CA ALA A 342 -0.32 7.09 -18.86
C ALA A 342 -0.38 6.56 -17.42
N ARG A 343 -0.29 7.47 -16.43
CA ARG A 343 -0.46 7.11 -15.02
C ARG A 343 -1.82 6.45 -14.80
N GLU A 344 -2.92 7.06 -15.23
CA GLU A 344 -4.26 6.50 -15.01
C GLU A 344 -4.46 5.13 -15.69
N ALA A 345 -3.85 4.89 -16.85
CA ALA A 345 -3.86 3.57 -17.50
C ALA A 345 -3.24 2.48 -16.60
N ILE A 346 -2.05 2.75 -16.05
CA ILE A 346 -1.38 1.88 -15.07
C ILE A 346 -2.31 1.65 -13.86
N ARG A 347 -2.90 2.72 -13.32
CA ARG A 347 -3.81 2.63 -12.16
C ARG A 347 -4.99 1.69 -12.40
N LEU A 348 -5.63 1.80 -13.57
CA LEU A 348 -6.78 0.99 -13.94
C LEU A 348 -6.41 -0.49 -14.12
N GLN A 349 -5.25 -0.78 -14.73
CA GLN A 349 -4.77 -2.17 -14.87
C GLN A 349 -4.53 -2.81 -13.51
N GLU A 350 -3.87 -2.11 -12.59
CA GLU A 350 -3.58 -2.66 -11.27
C GLU A 350 -4.84 -2.86 -10.44
N LEU A 351 -5.77 -1.90 -10.49
CA LEU A 351 -7.07 -2.05 -9.87
C LEU A 351 -7.80 -3.29 -10.43
N ALA A 352 -7.77 -3.50 -11.74
CA ALA A 352 -8.36 -4.67 -12.38
C ALA A 352 -7.77 -5.98 -11.87
N ARG A 353 -6.44 -6.06 -11.75
CA ARG A 353 -5.75 -7.24 -11.21
C ARG A 353 -6.08 -7.48 -9.74
N ARG A 354 -6.01 -6.45 -8.89
CA ARG A 354 -6.20 -6.56 -7.43
C ARG A 354 -7.65 -6.86 -7.04
N GLU A 355 -8.60 -6.18 -7.66
CA GLU A 355 -10.04 -6.36 -7.39
C GLU A 355 -10.65 -7.51 -8.21
N ARG A 356 -9.89 -8.17 -9.10
CA ARG A 356 -10.41 -9.16 -10.05
C ARG A 356 -11.66 -8.66 -10.76
N LEU A 357 -11.56 -7.49 -11.38
CA LEU A 357 -12.70 -6.91 -12.08
C LEU A 357 -13.14 -7.88 -13.19
N ASP A 358 -14.43 -8.23 -13.18
CA ASP A 358 -15.05 -9.02 -14.23
C ASP A 358 -15.48 -8.14 -15.41
N VAL A 359 -15.82 -6.88 -15.12
CA VAL A 359 -16.26 -5.89 -16.12
C VAL A 359 -15.79 -4.50 -15.68
N ALA A 360 -15.37 -3.67 -16.64
CA ALA A 360 -15.14 -2.25 -16.44
C ALA A 360 -15.95 -1.42 -17.46
N ILE A 361 -16.76 -0.49 -16.96
CA ILE A 361 -17.62 0.40 -17.77
C ILE A 361 -17.14 1.85 -17.60
N GLY A 362 -16.85 2.48 -18.74
CA GLY A 362 -16.48 3.89 -18.79
C GLY A 362 -17.70 4.78 -19.04
N ILE A 363 -17.88 5.81 -18.21
CA ILE A 363 -18.94 6.82 -18.33
C ILE A 363 -18.33 8.10 -18.92
N HIS A 364 -18.73 8.44 -20.16
CA HIS A 364 -18.35 9.65 -20.90
C HIS A 364 -16.84 9.94 -20.99
N LEU A 365 -16.12 9.10 -21.75
CA LEU A 365 -14.84 9.49 -22.33
C LEU A 365 -15.13 10.23 -23.64
N LEU A 366 -14.73 11.49 -23.78
CA LEU A 366 -14.78 12.22 -25.05
C LEU A 366 -14.24 11.35 -26.20
N ARG A 367 -14.95 11.41 -27.35
CA ARG A 367 -14.67 10.82 -28.67
C ARG A 367 -13.47 9.85 -28.74
N ALA A 368 -13.83 8.57 -28.88
CA ALA A 368 -12.97 7.39 -29.09
C ALA A 368 -12.19 6.95 -27.84
N GLY A 369 -12.45 5.73 -27.37
CA GLY A 369 -11.89 5.08 -26.18
C GLY A 369 -10.36 4.90 -26.16
N ARG A 370 -9.59 5.98 -26.34
CA ARG A 370 -8.12 6.00 -26.37
C ARG A 370 -7.49 5.71 -25.02
N PRO A 371 -7.97 6.21 -23.86
CA PRO A 371 -7.34 5.88 -22.58
C PRO A 371 -7.43 4.38 -22.25
N LEU A 372 -8.59 3.74 -22.50
CA LEU A 372 -8.77 2.32 -22.21
C LEU A 372 -8.14 1.41 -23.27
N ALA A 373 -8.30 1.74 -24.56
CA ALA A 373 -7.64 0.98 -25.62
C ALA A 373 -6.11 1.06 -25.48
N ALA A 374 -5.54 2.22 -25.16
CA ALA A 374 -4.11 2.35 -24.87
C ALA A 374 -3.71 1.64 -23.57
N ALA A 375 -4.54 1.69 -22.52
CA ALA A 375 -4.31 0.96 -21.27
C ALA A 375 -4.33 -0.55 -21.44
N PHE A 376 -4.81 -1.11 -22.55
CA PHE A 376 -4.84 -2.57 -22.76
C PHE A 376 -4.24 -2.99 -24.12
N ALA A 377 -3.66 -2.06 -24.89
CA ALA A 377 -3.13 -2.34 -26.23
C ALA A 377 -1.83 -3.15 -26.23
N THR A 378 -1.07 -3.15 -25.12
CA THR A 378 0.28 -3.71 -25.05
C THR A 378 0.42 -4.85 -24.04
N ASP A 379 -0.68 -5.30 -23.43
CA ASP A 379 -0.62 -6.41 -22.46
C ASP A 379 -0.51 -7.75 -23.21
N THR A 380 0.60 -8.46 -23.04
CA THR A 380 0.82 -9.82 -23.57
C THR A 380 0.23 -10.89 -22.66
N ALA A 381 -0.29 -10.53 -21.48
CA ALA A 381 -1.14 -11.42 -20.69
C ALA A 381 -2.45 -11.70 -21.45
N ALA A 382 -3.08 -12.84 -21.19
CA ALA A 382 -4.33 -13.21 -21.87
C ALA A 382 -5.31 -12.03 -21.82
N PRO A 383 -5.92 -11.62 -22.96
CA PRO A 383 -6.83 -10.49 -23.00
C PRO A 383 -7.90 -10.69 -21.94
N LEU A 384 -8.08 -9.65 -21.13
CA LEU A 384 -9.16 -9.59 -20.17
C LEU A 384 -10.49 -9.92 -20.87
N ALA A 385 -11.27 -10.83 -20.30
CA ALA A 385 -12.43 -11.47 -20.97
C ALA A 385 -13.65 -10.54 -21.21
N TYR A 386 -13.46 -9.21 -21.25
CA TYR A 386 -14.56 -8.25 -21.13
C TYR A 386 -14.54 -7.12 -22.15
N GLY A 387 -15.75 -6.79 -22.63
CA GLY A 387 -16.01 -5.75 -23.61
C GLY A 387 -16.09 -4.35 -23.00
N LEU A 388 -15.51 -3.39 -23.71
CA LEU A 388 -15.68 -1.96 -23.48
C LEU A 388 -17.11 -1.55 -23.86
N LEU A 389 -17.95 -1.27 -22.87
CA LEU A 389 -19.21 -0.54 -23.07
C LEU A 389 -18.96 0.95 -22.78
N ALA A 390 -18.76 1.74 -23.83
CA ALA A 390 -18.82 3.18 -23.76
C ALA A 390 -20.26 3.62 -24.07
N SER A 391 -20.98 4.09 -23.06
CA SER A 391 -22.26 4.77 -23.24
C SER A 391 -21.98 6.27 -23.42
N GLY A 392 -22.22 6.78 -24.61
CA GLY A 392 -22.16 8.20 -24.91
C GLY A 392 -23.56 8.70 -25.22
N THR A 393 -24.17 9.44 -24.30
CA THR A 393 -25.21 10.42 -24.64
C THR A 393 -24.76 11.79 -24.18
N ASP A 394 -24.04 12.52 -25.04
CA ASP A 394 -24.07 13.98 -24.93
C ASP A 394 -25.51 14.41 -25.18
N ALA A 395 -26.33 14.46 -24.12
CA ALA A 395 -27.64 15.10 -24.18
C ALA A 395 -27.50 16.64 -24.05
N ASN A 396 -26.29 17.14 -23.74
CA ASN A 396 -26.03 18.57 -23.50
C ASN A 396 -24.94 19.17 -24.39
N ALA A 397 -24.41 18.47 -25.41
CA ALA A 397 -23.49 19.10 -26.37
C ALA A 397 -24.21 19.88 -27.48
N ASP A 398 -25.55 19.85 -27.53
CA ASP A 398 -26.38 20.57 -28.51
C ASP A 398 -27.26 21.68 -27.89
N ILE A 399 -26.96 22.13 -26.66
CA ILE A 399 -27.66 23.27 -26.07
C ILE A 399 -26.63 24.30 -25.62
N GLU A 400 -26.51 25.35 -26.44
CA GLU A 400 -25.69 26.56 -26.33
C GLU A 400 -24.31 26.53 -27.01
N GLY A 401 -24.27 27.11 -28.23
CA GLY A 401 -23.20 28.02 -28.66
C GLY A 401 -22.22 27.52 -29.71
#